data_AF-V5GIT7-F1
#
_entry.id   AF-V5GIT7-F1
#
_cell.length_a   1.000
_cell.length_b   1.000
_cell.length_c   1.000
_cell.angle_alpha   90.00
_cell.angle_beta   90.00
_cell.angle_gamma   90.00
#
_symmetry.space_group_name_H-M   'P 1'
#
loop_
_entity.id
_entity.type
_entity.pdbx_description
1 polymer ?
#
loop_
_entity_poly.entity_id
_entity_poly.type
_entity_poly.pdbx_seq_one_letter_code
_entity_poly.pdbx_strand_id
1 'polypeptide(L)'
;AIRGVRGENSQSEILIAASRAECFEETEKQKLGKLLESYQHIFSDKPGRTDLYTHEIILHDYTPFYIKSYPVPKIYREQVKKQLQEMIQWDIIEEASTEYVSPLVVVAKKDNSVRVCIDAR
;
A
#
# COMPACT_ATOMS: atom_id res chain seq x y z
N ALA A 1 8.95 -3.62 -6.74
CA ALA A 1 8.03 -4.32 -5.81
C ALA A 1 8.13 -3.69 -4.42
N ILE A 2 7.13 -2.90 -4.02
CA ILE A 2 7.09 -2.30 -2.68
C ILE A 2 6.88 -3.46 -1.68
N ARG A 3 7.90 -3.76 -0.87
CA ARG A 3 7.76 -4.71 0.24
C ARG A 3 6.92 -4.03 1.33
N GLY A 4 5.59 -4.14 1.21
CA GLY A 4 4.69 -3.86 2.32
C GLY A 4 4.89 -4.94 3.40
N VAL A 5 5.81 -4.68 4.32
CA VAL A 5 5.78 -5.30 5.65
C VAL A 5 4.58 -4.64 6.33
N ARG A 6 3.47 -5.37 6.50
CA ARG A 6 2.39 -4.92 7.36
C ARG A 6 2.88 -5.06 8.79
N GLY A 7 3.72 -4.12 9.23
CA GLY A 7 3.77 -3.78 10.65
C GLY A 7 2.59 -2.85 10.84
N GLU A 8 1.50 -3.35 11.42
CA GLU A 8 0.38 -2.53 11.88
C GLU A 8 0.85 -1.74 13.11
N ASN A 9 1.87 -0.88 12.96
CA ASN A 9 2.33 -0.08 14.09
C ASN A 9 1.51 1.20 14.07
N SER A 10 0.37 1.16 14.76
CA SER A 10 -0.44 2.35 14.98
C SER A 10 0.42 3.49 15.55
N GLN A 11 0.09 4.75 15.26
CA GLN A 11 0.89 5.89 15.74
C GLN A 11 1.04 5.89 17.27
N SER A 12 0.01 5.41 17.97
CA SER A 12 0.03 5.12 19.40
C SER A 12 1.13 4.14 19.80
N GLU A 13 1.37 3.08 19.04
CA GLU A 13 2.42 2.11 19.33
C GLU A 13 3.82 2.69 19.15
N ILE A 14 4.02 3.57 18.17
CA ILE A 14 5.31 4.25 17.96
C ILE A 14 5.63 5.16 19.14
N LEU A 15 4.65 5.92 19.62
CA LEU A 15 4.76 6.76 20.83
C LEU A 15 4.99 5.93 22.10
N ILE A 16 4.29 4.80 22.23
CA ILE A 16 4.47 3.87 23.35
C ILE A 16 5.86 3.19 23.30
N ALA A 17 6.36 2.86 22.12
CA ALA A 17 7.70 2.30 21.96
C ALA A 17 8.78 3.33 22.32
N ALA A 18 8.58 4.60 21.94
CA ALA A 18 9.50 5.69 22.25
C ALA A 18 9.61 5.95 23.77
N SER A 19 8.51 5.86 24.52
CA SER A 19 8.54 6.05 25.99
C SER A 19 9.23 4.89 26.72
N ARG A 20 9.10 3.67 26.20
CA ARG A 20 9.70 2.44 26.75
C ARG A 20 11.15 2.20 26.36
N ALA A 21 11.75 3.08 25.56
CA ALA A 21 13.13 2.91 25.11
C ALA A 21 14.10 2.99 26.31
N GLU A 22 14.71 1.86 26.68
CA GLU A 22 15.55 1.72 27.88
C GLU A 22 16.90 2.44 27.76
N CYS A 23 17.32 2.82 26.55
CA CYS A 23 18.63 3.39 26.25
C CYS A 23 18.67 4.93 26.19
N PHE A 24 17.59 5.63 26.58
CA PHE A 24 17.51 7.09 26.52
C PHE A 24 17.27 7.70 27.90
N GLU A 25 17.87 8.86 28.17
CA GLU A 25 17.53 9.66 29.35
C GLU A 25 16.12 10.25 29.23
N GLU A 26 15.49 10.59 30.37
CA GLU A 26 14.12 11.14 30.39
C GLU A 26 14.00 12.43 29.54
N THR A 27 15.03 13.26 29.52
CA THR A 27 15.06 14.48 28.71
C THR A 27 15.13 14.18 27.21
N GLU A 28 15.79 13.09 26.81
CA GLU A 28 15.91 12.66 25.42
C GLU A 28 14.60 12.00 24.95
N LYS A 29 13.96 11.20 25.81
CA LYS A 29 12.63 10.63 25.56
C LYS A 29 11.59 11.72 25.29
N GLN A 30 11.62 12.80 26.06
CA GLN A 30 10.73 13.95 25.85
C GLN A 30 10.99 14.65 24.51
N LYS A 31 12.25 14.82 24.11
CA LYS A 31 12.60 15.38 22.80
C LYS A 31 12.15 14.47 21.65
N LEU A 32 12.35 13.16 21.80
CA LEU A 32 11.92 12.16 20.82
C LEU A 32 10.40 12.14 20.68
N GLY A 33 9.66 12.17 21.79
CA GLY A 33 8.19 12.23 21.77
C GLY A 33 7.69 13.46 21.00
N LYS A 34 8.23 14.65 21.30
CA LYS A 34 7.88 15.89 20.57
C LYS A 34 8.19 15.80 19.07
N LEU A 35 9.32 15.16 18.71
CA LEU A 35 9.69 14.96 17.32
C LEU A 35 8.68 14.05 16.61
N LEU A 36 8.34 12.91 17.22
CA LEU A 36 7.39 11.95 16.66
C LEU A 36 5.99 12.54 16.51
N GLU A 37 5.55 13.36 17.47
CA GLU A 37 4.30 14.12 17.36
C GLU A 37 4.35 15.13 16.19
N SER A 38 5.46 15.89 16.07
CA SER A 38 5.59 16.88 14.99
C SER A 38 5.61 16.25 13.58
N TYR A 39 6.14 15.03 13.46
CA TYR A 39 6.23 14.28 12.21
C TYR A 39 5.23 13.12 12.13
N GLN A 40 4.15 13.17 12.91
CA GLN A 40 3.16 12.08 12.96
C GLN A 40 2.64 11.69 11.57
N HIS A 41 2.48 12.66 10.66
CA HIS A 41 1.96 12.45 9.31
C HIS A 41 2.86 11.55 8.43
N ILE A 42 4.15 11.40 8.75
CA ILE A 42 5.08 10.54 8.02
C ILE A 42 4.78 9.05 8.28
N PHE A 43 4.30 8.71 9.47
CA PHE A 43 4.01 7.33 9.90
C PHE A 43 2.58 6.91 9.57
N SER A 44 2.10 7.28 8.39
CA SER A 44 0.79 6.87 7.89
C SER A 44 0.87 5.51 7.19
N ASP A 45 -0.06 4.61 7.51
CA ASP A 45 -0.23 3.34 6.77
C ASP A 45 -0.86 3.55 5.38
N LYS A 46 -1.43 4.73 5.13
CA LYS A 46 -1.96 5.12 3.82
C LYS A 46 -0.83 5.65 2.93
N PRO A 47 -0.78 5.26 1.65
CA PRO A 47 0.14 5.84 0.69
C PRO A 47 0.00 7.36 0.60
N GLY A 48 1.13 8.05 0.45
CA GLY A 48 1.15 9.48 0.16
C GLY A 48 0.80 9.76 -1.31
N ARG A 49 0.32 10.98 -1.58
CA ARG A 49 0.06 11.51 -2.92
C ARG A 49 0.88 12.78 -3.13
N THR A 50 1.39 12.98 -4.35
CA THR A 50 2.09 14.19 -4.76
C THR A 50 1.41 14.77 -5.99
N ASP A 51 1.19 16.08 -6.01
CA ASP A 51 0.64 16.81 -7.14
C ASP A 51 1.74 17.52 -7.95
N LEU A 52 3.02 17.28 -7.62
CA LEU A 52 4.18 17.93 -8.28
C LEU A 52 4.44 17.42 -9.70
N TYR A 53 4.02 16.19 -10.02
CA TYR A 53 4.26 15.57 -11.31
C TYR A 53 3.17 14.55 -11.62
N THR A 54 2.64 14.60 -12.84
CA THR A 54 1.73 13.58 -13.38
C THR A 54 2.49 12.79 -14.43
N HIS A 55 2.54 11.47 -14.27
CA HIS A 55 3.25 10.60 -15.21
C HIS A 55 2.40 10.30 -16.44
N GLU A 56 2.96 10.50 -17.62
CA GLU A 56 2.37 10.10 -18.89
C GLU A 56 3.03 8.80 -19.38
N ILE A 57 2.20 7.80 -19.70
CA ILE A 57 2.68 6.53 -20.26
C ILE A 57 2.66 6.66 -21.78
N ILE A 58 3.84 6.74 -22.39
CA ILE A 58 4.00 6.83 -23.84
C ILE A 58 4.17 5.40 -24.40
N LEU A 59 3.25 4.99 -25.26
CA LEU A 59 3.29 3.67 -25.90
C LEU A 59 4.05 3.73 -27.23
N HIS A 60 4.77 2.66 -27.55
CA HIS A 60 5.39 2.45 -28.87
C HIS A 60 4.43 1.79 -29.87
N ASP A 61 3.50 0.99 -29.37
CA ASP A 61 2.44 0.33 -30.13
C ASP A 61 1.09 0.64 -29.44
N TYR A 62 0.14 1.13 -30.23
CA TYR A 62 -1.21 1.52 -29.79
C TYR A 62 -2.25 0.44 -30.13
N THR A 63 -1.81 -0.75 -30.50
CA THR A 63 -2.69 -1.90 -30.70
C THR A 63 -3.31 -2.29 -29.35
N PRO A 64 -4.64 -2.25 -29.19
CA PRO A 64 -5.28 -2.62 -27.94
C PRO A 64 -5.06 -4.10 -27.61
N PHE A 65 -4.99 -4.41 -26.31
CA PHE A 65 -4.89 -5.78 -25.85
C PHE A 65 -5.85 -6.06 -24.69
N TYR A 66 -6.49 -7.22 -24.76
CA TYR A 66 -7.33 -7.72 -23.68
C TYR A 66 -6.86 -9.11 -23.27
N ILE A 67 -6.36 -9.23 -22.04
CA ILE A 67 -5.94 -10.50 -21.49
C ILE A 67 -6.82 -10.80 -20.28
N LYS A 68 -7.50 -11.95 -20.33
CA LYS A 68 -8.40 -12.38 -19.26
C LYS A 68 -7.63 -12.59 -17.95
N SER A 69 -8.11 -11.97 -16.86
CA SER A 69 -7.57 -12.19 -15.51
C SER A 69 -7.60 -13.65 -15.08
N TYR A 70 -6.58 -14.05 -14.31
CA TYR A 70 -6.49 -15.40 -13.77
C TYR A 70 -7.60 -15.65 -12.74
N PRO A 71 -8.16 -16.88 -12.64
CA PRO A 71 -9.19 -17.17 -11.67
C PRO A 71 -8.70 -16.97 -10.23
N VAL A 72 -9.45 -16.19 -9.44
CA VAL A 72 -9.17 -16.01 -8.01
C VAL A 72 -9.68 -17.22 -7.21
N PRO A 73 -8.82 -17.94 -6.49
CA PRO A 73 -9.23 -19.04 -5.61
C PRO A 73 -10.26 -18.57 -4.58
N LYS A 74 -11.27 -19.41 -4.30
CA LYS A 74 -12.40 -19.04 -3.42
C LYS A 74 -11.95 -18.52 -2.05
N ILE A 75 -10.92 -19.13 -1.47
CA ILE A 75 -10.35 -18.78 -0.16
C ILE A 75 -9.89 -17.32 -0.10
N TYR A 76 -9.43 -16.78 -1.23
CA TYR A 76 -8.85 -15.43 -1.29
C TYR A 76 -9.80 -14.35 -1.80
N ARG A 77 -11.01 -14.70 -2.26
CA ARG A 77 -11.93 -13.73 -2.88
C ARG A 77 -12.30 -12.56 -1.97
N GLU A 78 -12.64 -12.84 -0.73
CA GLU A 78 -12.98 -11.79 0.25
C GLU A 78 -11.79 -10.89 0.56
N GLN A 79 -10.59 -11.47 0.70
CA GLN A 79 -9.37 -10.68 0.95
C GLN A 79 -9.01 -9.78 -0.25
N VAL A 80 -9.14 -10.31 -1.48
CA VAL A 80 -8.92 -9.55 -2.72
C VAL A 80 -9.94 -8.42 -2.82
N LYS A 81 -11.22 -8.70 -2.56
CA LYS A 81 -12.28 -7.68 -2.60
C LYS A 81 -12.01 -6.57 -1.58
N LYS A 82 -11.64 -6.92 -0.35
CA LYS A 82 -11.26 -5.95 0.69
C LYS A 82 -10.10 -5.07 0.22
N GLN A 83 -9.03 -5.67 -0.33
CA GLN A 83 -7.87 -4.91 -0.80
C GLN A 83 -8.22 -3.95 -1.95
N LEU A 84 -9.05 -4.38 -2.90
CA LEU A 84 -9.52 -3.51 -3.99
C LEU A 84 -10.35 -2.34 -3.46
N GLN A 85 -11.24 -2.58 -2.49
CA GLN A 85 -12.03 -1.52 -1.85
C GLN A 85 -11.16 -0.52 -1.09
N GLU A 86 -10.14 -0.99 -0.38
CA GLU A 86 -9.15 -0.12 0.28
C GLU A 86 -8.42 0.76 -0.75
N MET A 87 -7.99 0.19 -1.87
CA MET A 87 -7.29 0.94 -2.94
C MET A 87 -8.20 1.99 -3.60
N ILE A 88 -9.49 1.69 -3.80
CA ILE A 88 -10.47 2.68 -4.28
C ILE A 88 -10.67 3.79 -3.25
N GLN A 89 -10.82 3.43 -1.97
CA GLN A 89 -10.98 4.41 -0.89
C GLN A 89 -9.76 5.32 -0.73
N TRP A 90 -8.57 4.80 -1.00
CA TRP A 90 -7.31 5.55 -0.95
C TRP A 90 -6.99 6.30 -2.26
N ASP A 91 -7.90 6.28 -3.24
CA ASP A 91 -7.73 6.96 -4.53
C ASP A 91 -6.48 6.49 -5.30
N ILE A 92 -6.15 5.20 -5.17
CA ILE A 92 -5.01 4.56 -5.87
C ILE A 92 -5.47 3.97 -7.20
N ILE A 93 -6.72 3.50 -7.26
CA ILE A 93 -7.35 2.95 -8.46
C ILE A 93 -8.76 3.52 -8.58
N GLU A 94 -9.24 3.58 -9.81
CA GLU A 94 -10.58 4.03 -10.17
C GLU A 94 -11.23 3.08 -11.18
N GLU A 95 -12.55 3.16 -11.31
CA GLU A 95 -13.26 2.45 -12.37
C GLU A 95 -13.04 3.16 -13.70
N ALA A 96 -12.55 2.43 -14.70
CA ALA A 96 -12.28 2.96 -16.03
C ALA A 96 -12.79 2.02 -17.12
N SER A 97 -13.23 2.59 -18.24
CA SER A 97 -13.56 1.85 -19.46
C SER A 97 -12.38 1.96 -20.44
N THR A 98 -11.70 0.84 -20.70
CA THR A 98 -10.47 0.81 -21.51
C THR A 98 -10.41 -0.41 -22.40
N GLU A 99 -9.73 -0.29 -23.54
CA GLU A 99 -9.42 -1.39 -24.45
C GLU A 99 -8.12 -2.13 -24.07
N TYR A 100 -7.40 -1.64 -23.06
CA TYR A 100 -6.16 -2.21 -22.53
C TYR A 100 -6.40 -2.89 -21.18
N VAL A 101 -6.29 -4.21 -21.13
CA VAL A 101 -6.51 -5.00 -19.91
C VAL A 101 -5.39 -6.01 -19.70
N SER A 102 -4.55 -5.74 -18.71
CA SER A 102 -3.58 -6.68 -18.16
C SER A 102 -4.24 -7.58 -17.10
N PRO A 103 -3.89 -8.87 -17.00
CA PRO A 103 -4.61 -9.79 -16.13
C PRO A 103 -4.21 -9.60 -14.67
N LEU A 104 -5.19 -9.73 -13.78
CA LEU A 104 -5.00 -9.73 -12.34
C LEU A 104 -4.35 -11.03 -11.86
N VAL A 105 -3.33 -10.92 -11.02
CA VAL A 105 -2.63 -12.04 -10.37
C VAL A 105 -2.74 -11.91 -8.85
N VAL A 106 -3.09 -13.01 -8.18
CA VAL A 106 -3.17 -13.07 -6.72
C VAL A 106 -2.02 -13.93 -6.20
N VAL A 107 -1.17 -13.34 -5.36
CA VAL A 107 -0.01 -14.02 -4.78
C VAL A 107 -0.23 -14.19 -3.28
N ALA A 108 -0.22 -15.43 -2.79
CA ALA A 108 -0.26 -15.72 -1.36
C ALA A 108 1.09 -15.40 -0.70
N LYS A 109 1.05 -14.73 0.44
CA LYS A 109 2.20 -14.50 1.30
C LYS A 109 2.33 -15.62 2.34
N LYS A 110 3.48 -15.68 3.01
CA LYS A 110 3.76 -16.63 4.11
C LYS A 110 2.83 -16.45 5.31
N ASP A 111 2.32 -15.24 5.53
CA ASP A 111 1.40 -14.88 6.61
C ASP A 111 -0.08 -15.19 6.27
N ASN A 112 -0.35 -15.94 5.20
CA ASN A 112 -1.67 -16.22 4.64
C ASN A 112 -2.47 -15.00 4.14
N SER A 113 -1.87 -13.80 4.12
CA SER A 113 -2.43 -12.66 3.40
C SER A 113 -2.15 -12.76 1.89
N VAL A 114 -2.88 -11.99 1.09
CA VAL A 114 -2.67 -11.94 -0.36
C VAL A 114 -2.09 -10.61 -0.83
N ARG A 115 -1.44 -10.65 -2.00
CA ARG A 115 -1.08 -9.49 -2.80
C ARG A 115 -1.84 -9.54 -4.10
N VAL A 116 -2.63 -8.50 -4.36
CA VAL A 116 -3.18 -8.21 -5.67
C VAL A 116 -2.08 -7.58 -6.54
N CYS A 117 -1.79 -8.18 -7.68
CA CYS A 117 -0.75 -7.76 -8.63
C CYS A 117 -1.31 -7.71 -10.06
N ILE A 118 -0.68 -6.92 -10.91
CA ILE A 118 -0.96 -6.87 -12.35
C ILE A 118 0.20 -7.53 -13.09
N ASP A 119 -0.13 -8.36 -14.07
CA ASP A 119 0.83 -8.96 -14.99
C ASP A 119 0.98 -8.07 -16.22
N ALA A 120 1.83 -7.05 -16.11
CA ALA A 120 2.06 -6.03 -17.16
C ALA A 120 3.26 -6.39 -18.05
N ARG A 121 3.28 -7.63 -18.55
CA ARG A 121 4.29 -8.12 -19.51
C ARG A 121 3.98 -7.71 -20.93
#